data_AF-A0A919K3N0-F1
#
_entry.id   AF-A0A919K3N0-F1
#
_cell.length_a   1.000
_cell.length_b   1.000
_cell.length_c   1.000
_cell.angle_alpha   90.00
_cell.angle_beta   90.00
_cell.angle_gamma   90.00
#
_symmetry.space_group_name_H-M   'P 1'
#
loop_
_entity.id
_entity.type
_entity.pdbx_description
1 polymer ?
#
loop_
_entity_poly.entity_id
_entity_poly.type
_entity_poly.pdbx_seq_one_letter_code
_entity_poly.pdbx_strand_id
1 'polypeptide(L)' 'MNVATRAIWLALMSLLSIFTGASAGVISYTGGENPQQAILTGGGAAGATMLLLLAVFHCATTKS' A
#
# COMPACT_ATOMS: atom_id res chain seq x y z
N MET A 1 9.70 -17.92 10.31
CA MET A 1 9.71 -17.66 8.84
C MET A 1 11.14 -17.51 8.36
N ASN A 2 11.54 -18.18 7.28
CA ASN A 2 12.87 -17.98 6.70
C ASN A 2 12.95 -16.63 5.95
N VAL A 3 14.17 -16.16 5.65
CA VAL A 3 14.40 -14.84 5.03
C VAL A 3 13.70 -14.72 3.67
N ALA A 4 13.72 -15.80 2.87
CA ALA A 4 13.11 -15.83 1.55
C ALA A 4 11.59 -15.62 1.59
N THR A 5 10.87 -16.33 2.47
CA THR A 5 9.42 -16.17 2.62
C THR A 5 9.06 -14.75 3.10
N ARG A 6 9.89 -14.15 3.98
CA ARG A 6 9.66 -12.77 4.44
C ARG A 6 9.84 -11.76 3.30
N ALA A 7 10.86 -11.95 2.47
CA ALA A 7 11.08 -11.11 1.31
C ALA A 7 9.91 -11.18 0.31
N ILE A 8 9.38 -12.38 0.05
CA ILE A 8 8.22 -12.58 -0.83
C ILE A 8 6.99 -11.85 -0.29
N TRP A 9 6.71 -11.95 1.01
CA TRP A 9 5.58 -11.25 1.62
C TRP A 9 5.72 -9.72 1.51
N LEU A 10 6.92 -9.18 1.75
CA LEU A 10 7.18 -7.75 1.60
C LEU A 10 7.00 -7.29 0.14
N ALA A 11 7.42 -8.10 -0.84
CA ALA A 11 7.21 -7.80 -2.25
C ALA A 11 5.73 -7.82 -2.64
N LEU A 12 4.94 -8.74 -2.09
CA LEU A 12 3.48 -8.77 -2.32
C LEU A 12 2.80 -7.55 -1.71
N MET A 13 3.20 -7.14 -0.51
CA MET A 13 2.66 -5.95 0.14
C MET A 13 2.97 -4.67 -0.62
N SER A 14 4.20 -4.54 -1.13
CA SER A 14 4.58 -3.38 -1.94
C SER A 14 3.80 -3.34 -3.27
N LEU A 15 3.62 -4.48 -3.93
CA LEU A 15 2.81 -4.57 -5.15
C LEU A 15 1.36 -4.11 -4.89
N LEU A 16 0.72 -4.64 -3.85
CA LEU A 16 -0.65 -4.27 -3.46
C LEU A 16 -0.77 -2.78 -3.11
N SER A 17 0.21 -2.26 -2.37
CA SER A 17 0.28 -0.83 -2.02
C SER A 17 0.34 0.05 -3.27
N ILE A 18 1.18 -0.30 -4.25
CA ILE A 18 1.30 0.43 -5.50
C ILE A 18 0.00 0.40 -6.29
N PHE A 19 -0.65 -0.76 -6.42
CA PHE A 19 -1.94 -0.88 -7.11
C PHE A 19 -3.03 -0.03 -6.44
N THR A 20 -3.10 -0.07 -5.10
CA THR A 20 -4.09 0.69 -4.34
C THR A 20 -3.84 2.20 -4.46
N GLY A 21 -2.58 2.63 -4.41
CA GLY A 21 -2.23 4.03 -4.62
C GLY A 21 -2.49 4.53 -6.04
N ALA A 22 -2.12 3.75 -7.05
CA ALA A 22 -2.35 4.10 -8.45
C ALA A 22 -3.85 4.20 -8.76
N SER A 23 -4.65 3.24 -8.30
CA SER A 23 -6.10 3.29 -8.47
C SER A 23 -6.73 4.48 -7.74
N ALA A 24 -6.37 4.73 -6.48
CA ALA A 24 -6.87 5.89 -5.74
C ALA A 24 -6.51 7.22 -6.42
N GLY A 25 -5.27 7.37 -6.89
CA GLY A 25 -4.83 8.58 -7.60
C GLY A 25 -5.56 8.80 -8.92
N VAL A 26 -5.73 7.74 -9.72
CA VAL A 26 -6.50 7.80 -10.98
C VAL A 26 -7.95 8.17 -10.69
N ILE A 27 -8.59 7.53 -9.71
CA ILE A 27 -9.96 7.85 -9.31
C ILE A 27 -10.08 9.32 -8.89
N SER A 28 -9.16 9.82 -8.06
CA SER A 28 -9.11 11.23 -7.64
C SER A 28 -9.02 12.19 -8.82
N TYR A 29 -8.13 11.91 -9.78
CA TYR A 29 -7.96 12.73 -10.97
C TYR A 29 -9.22 12.73 -11.84
N THR A 30 -9.82 11.54 -12.06
CA THR A 30 -11.09 11.43 -12.80
C THR A 30 -12.27 12.06 -12.05
N GLY A 31 -12.16 12.23 -10.74
CA GLY A 31 -13.13 12.94 -9.89
C GLY A 31 -13.05 14.47 -9.97
N GLY A 32 -12.10 15.01 -10.75
CA GLY A 32 -11.95 16.45 -10.97
C GLY A 32 -10.94 17.14 -10.04
N GLU A 33 -10.15 16.38 -9.28
CA GLU A 33 -9.06 16.97 -8.50
C GLU A 33 -7.91 17.47 -9.38
N ASN A 34 -7.23 18.52 -8.92
CA ASN A 34 -6.00 18.99 -9.56
C ASN A 34 -4.91 17.90 -9.49
N PRO A 35 -3.97 17.85 -10.45
CA PRO A 35 -2.93 16.81 -10.51
C PRO A 35 -2.14 16.66 -9.20
N GLN A 36 -1.82 17.78 -8.54
CA GLN A 36 -1.09 17.77 -7.27
C GLN A 36 -1.88 17.09 -6.14
N GLN A 37 -3.20 17.29 -6.09
CA GLN A 37 -4.07 16.64 -5.10
C GLN A 37 -4.23 15.15 -5.41
N ALA A 38 -4.44 14.79 -6.67
CA ALA A 38 -4.56 13.40 -7.07
C ALA A 38 -3.30 12.57 -6.75
N ILE A 39 -2.11 13.15 -6.92
CA ILE A 39 -0.84 12.52 -6.52
C ILE A 39 -0.79 12.35 -4.99
N LEU A 40 -1.24 13.34 -4.23
CA LEU A 40 -1.28 13.25 -2.77
C LEU A 40 -2.24 12.17 -2.29
N THR A 41 -3.42 12.06 -2.91
CA THR A 41 -4.42 11.01 -2.62
C THR A 41 -3.87 9.62 -2.96
N GLY A 42 -3.27 9.46 -4.14
CA GLY A 42 -2.67 8.19 -4.54
C GLY A 42 -1.48 7.78 -3.65
N GLY A 43 -0.58 8.73 -3.36
CA GLY A 43 0.55 8.50 -2.46
C GLY A 43 0.11 8.20 -1.02
N GLY A 44 -0.89 8.91 -0.52
CA GLY A 44 -1.50 8.66 0.78
C GLY A 44 -2.14 7.28 0.86
N ALA A 45 -2.90 6.87 -0.16
CA ALA A 45 -3.49 5.54 -0.24
C ALA A 45 -2.42 4.44 -0.34
N ALA A 46 -1.36 4.63 -1.12
CA ALA A 46 -0.24 3.68 -1.18
C ALA A 46 0.40 3.51 0.20
N GLY A 47 0.78 4.63 0.84
CA GLY A 47 1.43 4.65 2.14
C GLY A 47 0.57 4.02 3.24
N ALA A 48 -0.71 4.40 3.31
CA ALA A 48 -1.67 3.84 4.27
C ALA A 48 -1.84 2.32 4.10
N THR A 49 -1.94 1.85 2.84
CA THR A 49 -2.05 0.42 2.54
C THR A 49 -0.81 -0.35 3.00
N MET A 50 0.38 0.18 2.74
CA MET A 50 1.64 -0.44 3.17
C MET A 50 1.74 -0.51 4.69
N LEU A 51 1.41 0.58 5.39
CA LEU A 51 1.40 0.63 6.85
C LEU A 51 0.41 -0.36 7.46
N LEU A 52 -0.80 -0.46 6.89
CA LEU A 52 -1.81 -1.40 7.32
C LEU A 52 -1.32 -2.85 7.15
N LEU A 53 -0.77 -3.19 5.99
CA LEU A 53 -0.27 -4.54 5.71
C LEU A 53 0.90 -4.92 6.63
N LEU A 54 1.81 -3.98 6.89
CA LEU A 54 2.90 -4.17 7.85
C LEU A 54 2.38 -4.39 9.28
N ALA A 55 1.38 -3.61 9.71
CA ALA A 55 0.77 -3.76 11.04
C ALA A 55 0.07 -5.11 11.19
N VAL A 56 -0.68 -5.55 10.17
CA VAL A 56 -1.33 -6.87 10.14
C VAL A 56 -0.30 -7.98 10.18
N PHE A 57 0.75 -7.87 9.36
CA PHE A 57 1.83 -8.84 9.32
C PHE A 57 2.54 -8.94 10.67
N HIS A 58 2.86 -7.80 11.29
CA HIS A 58 3.45 -7.76 12.62
C HIS A 58 2.55 -8.44 13.65
N CYS A 59 1.26 -8.10 13.69
CA CYS A 59 0.27 -8.71 14.59
C CYS A 59 0.13 -10.23 14.37
N ALA A 60 0.12 -10.69 13.12
CA ALA A 60 0.04 -12.11 12.78
C ALA A 60 1.29 -12.88 13.22
N THR A 61 2.47 -12.26 13.13
CA THR A 61 3.74 -12.90 13.54
C THR A 61 4.01 -12.86 15.04
N THR A 62 3.42 -11.92 15.80
CA THR A 62 3.60 -11.82 17.26
C THR A 62 2.62 -12.67 18.06
N LYS A 63 1.50 -13.09 17.46
CA LYS A 63 0.51 -14.01 18.07
C LYS A 63 0.81 -15.50 17.83
N SER A 64 1.89 -15.82 17.12
CA SER A 64 2.34 -17.21 16.85
C SER A 64 3.53 -17.59 17.70
#